data_AF-A0A0F4LI22-F1
#
_entry.id   AF-A0A0F4LI22-F1
#
_cell.length_a   1.000
_cell.length_b   1.000
_cell.length_c   1.000
_cell.angle_alpha   90.00
_cell.angle_beta   90.00
_cell.angle_gamma   90.00
#
_symmetry.space_group_name_H-M   'P 1'
#
loop_
_entity.id
_entity.type
_entity.pdbx_description
1 polymer ?
#
loop_
_entity_poly.entity_id
_entity_poly.type
_entity_poly.pdbx_seq_one_letter_code
_entity_poly.pdbx_strand_id
1 'polypeptide(L)'
;MKSKFKLGDALLLIGTLAVFGLSIVLWIFIMTNDQYFNRISQTSRVAEQTRSHRDRIVSNLYIPTNSYGFKNGQLYRLYDAKKNLPLEFVKEIKGVKYRNIKKISTDKKQYEEMLHNSECVQLSFPKEVSINLFTKKNVKKGDPKFRRIFITNSNDFLYLGNDKTYTIYRINLIKGDFNKLRSYASNARGKIPVEFVRLKNCYEVFFTRQDHWRIYSYLTNTQTDSYFVSRLLGTTNVTTRSNKKGWVTYSLNYYTNLRVPKAKTDRHDFHYTRYEKRKDKTLNDQLLESVSFVHKLGLSEQDLRYFDTTDDSISYANYVEGIPVFWDNSSPQVMTSFTGDAVKVDFNNTDLQIPIPFDGQTKTLPSSITVMQRLVNAGMRKEEIQRIIVAFGVEKDNSHDHLVNLVPGYYVKAYNQWKSLAEWEKVDFLSLNKYKQAIMEEGK
;
A
#
# COMPACT_ATOMS: atom_id res chain seq x y z
N MET A 1 66.34 35.29 1.44
CA MET A 1 65.03 34.91 0.86
C MET A 1 63.99 34.86 1.97
N LYS A 2 63.05 35.82 2.02
CA LYS A 2 61.98 35.85 3.04
C LYS A 2 60.73 35.17 2.48
N SER A 3 60.43 33.95 2.94
CA SER A 3 59.14 33.30 2.68
C SER A 3 58.09 33.98 3.56
N LYS A 4 57.25 34.83 2.96
CA LYS A 4 56.05 35.35 3.61
C LYS A 4 54.98 34.26 3.47
N PHE A 5 54.91 33.34 4.44
CA PHE A 5 53.72 32.51 4.59
C PHE A 5 52.55 33.43 4.90
N LYS A 6 51.68 33.65 3.90
CA LYS A 6 50.51 34.51 4.03
C LYS A 6 49.50 33.74 4.87
N LEU A 7 49.14 34.31 6.02
CA LEU A 7 48.10 33.80 6.92
C LEU A 7 46.78 33.47 6.18
N GLY A 8 46.50 34.17 5.08
CA GLY A 8 45.39 33.89 4.17
C GLY A 8 45.48 32.56 3.42
N ASP A 9 46.68 32.11 3.04
CA ASP A 9 46.85 30.83 2.32
C ASP A 9 46.64 29.65 3.28
N ALA A 10 47.05 29.78 4.55
CA ALA A 10 46.77 28.79 5.59
C ALA A 10 45.28 28.73 5.95
N LEU A 11 44.60 29.88 6.04
CA LEU A 11 43.15 29.96 6.27
C LEU A 11 42.35 29.38 5.10
N LEU A 12 42.77 29.63 3.86
CA LEU A 12 42.17 29.03 2.67
C LEU A 12 42.32 27.51 2.68
N LEU A 13 43.51 27.00 3.01
CA LEU A 13 43.79 25.56 3.04
C LEU A 13 42.99 24.84 4.15
N ILE A 14 42.86 25.47 5.33
CA ILE A 14 42.00 24.98 6.41
C ILE A 14 40.52 25.02 6.00
N GLY A 15 40.07 26.10 5.35
CA GLY A 15 38.71 26.22 4.83
C GLY A 15 38.40 25.16 3.78
N THR A 16 39.31 24.89 2.85
CA THR A 16 39.16 23.83 1.85
C THR A 16 39.11 22.45 2.49
N LEU A 17 39.97 22.16 3.48
CA LEU A 17 39.95 20.90 4.21
C LEU A 17 38.65 20.72 5.01
N ALA A 18 38.11 21.78 5.60
CA ALA A 18 36.84 21.74 6.31
C ALA A 18 35.67 21.46 5.36
N VAL A 19 35.63 22.12 4.19
CA VAL A 19 34.61 21.85 3.16
C VAL A 19 34.73 20.42 2.63
N PHE A 20 35.94 19.94 2.37
CA PHE A 20 36.18 18.58 1.90
C PHE A 20 35.76 17.53 2.95
N GLY A 21 36.09 17.77 4.22
CA GLY A 21 35.63 16.95 5.34
C GLY A 21 34.11 16.95 5.48
N LEU A 22 33.47 18.12 5.37
CA LEU A 22 32.02 18.25 5.39
C LEU A 22 31.36 17.50 4.22
N SER A 23 31.94 17.59 3.01
CA SER A 23 31.46 16.86 1.83
C SER A 23 31.55 15.34 2.02
N ILE A 24 32.63 14.83 2.62
CA ILE A 24 32.76 13.40 2.96
C ILE A 24 31.74 12.99 4.02
N VAL A 25 31.54 13.80 5.06
CA VAL A 25 30.55 13.51 6.12
C VAL A 25 29.13 13.50 5.56
N LEU A 26 28.78 14.49 4.72
CA LEU A 26 27.49 14.54 4.03
C LEU A 26 27.33 13.36 3.07
N TRP A 27 28.37 13.00 2.32
CA TRP A 27 28.37 11.82 1.46
C TRP A 27 28.15 10.52 2.25
N ILE A 28 28.81 10.35 3.39
CA ILE A 28 28.59 9.21 4.31
C ILE A 28 27.16 9.24 4.86
N PHE A 29 26.62 10.40 5.21
CA PHE A 29 25.26 10.52 5.75
C PHE A 29 24.20 10.15 4.71
N ILE A 30 24.40 10.56 3.45
CA ILE A 30 23.59 10.13 2.29
C ILE A 30 23.72 8.61 2.12
N MET A 31 24.96 8.10 2.01
CA MET A 31 25.30 6.67 1.81
C MET A 31 24.90 5.72 2.97
N THR A 32 24.63 6.23 4.17
CA THR A 32 24.24 5.40 5.34
C THR A 32 22.75 5.44 5.64
N ASN A 33 22.02 6.42 5.08
CA ASN A 33 20.56 6.49 5.09
C ASN A 33 19.91 5.73 3.89
N ASP A 34 20.75 5.06 3.11
CA ASP A 34 20.61 4.65 1.70
C ASP A 34 19.80 3.37 1.41
N GLN A 35 18.98 2.87 2.33
CA GLN A 35 18.15 1.69 2.02
C GLN A 35 17.08 2.01 0.94
N TYR A 36 16.63 3.26 0.86
CA TYR A 36 15.67 3.72 -0.15
C TYR A 36 16.35 4.05 -1.49
N PHE A 37 17.50 4.71 -1.48
CA PHE A 37 18.24 5.09 -2.70
C PHE A 37 18.90 3.91 -3.42
N ASN A 38 19.40 2.89 -2.70
CA ASN A 38 19.92 1.67 -3.33
C ASN A 38 18.85 0.85 -4.05
N ARG A 39 17.57 1.15 -3.81
CA ARG A 39 16.45 0.56 -4.51
C ARG A 39 16.17 1.30 -5.83
N ILE A 40 16.57 2.56 -5.96
CA ILE A 40 16.40 3.40 -7.17
C ILE A 40 17.39 2.97 -8.28
N SER A 41 18.57 2.45 -7.92
CA SER A 41 19.60 2.01 -8.87
C SER A 41 19.27 0.70 -9.64
N GLN A 42 18.10 0.08 -9.40
CA GLN A 42 17.63 -1.10 -10.13
C GLN A 42 16.59 -0.80 -11.23
N THR A 43 16.36 0.47 -11.58
CA THR A 43 15.58 0.82 -12.77
C THR A 43 16.44 0.72 -14.02
N SER A 44 16.76 -0.50 -14.46
CA SER A 44 17.12 -0.86 -15.85
C SER A 44 17.72 -2.27 -15.91
N ARG A 45 16.90 -3.27 -16.22
CA ARG A 45 17.30 -4.51 -16.93
C ARG A 45 16.03 -5.21 -17.38
N VAL A 46 15.46 -4.70 -18.48
CA VAL A 46 14.39 -5.37 -19.22
C VAL A 46 15.07 -6.27 -20.25
N ALA A 47 15.30 -7.53 -19.88
CA ALA A 47 15.42 -8.65 -20.80
C ALA A 47 15.37 -9.94 -19.98
N GLU A 48 14.19 -10.53 -19.78
CA GLU A 48 14.05 -11.98 -19.55
C GLU A 48 12.57 -12.45 -19.59
N GLN A 49 12.29 -13.32 -20.57
CA GLN A 49 11.22 -14.32 -20.70
C GLN A 49 9.84 -14.06 -20.05
N THR A 50 8.86 -13.81 -20.92
CA THR A 50 7.46 -13.38 -20.67
C THR A 50 6.62 -14.26 -19.73
N ARG A 51 6.99 -15.53 -19.48
CA ARG A 51 6.27 -16.41 -18.52
C ARG A 51 6.77 -16.30 -17.08
N SER A 52 8.05 -15.98 -16.85
CA SER A 52 8.59 -15.81 -15.48
C SER A 52 8.26 -14.43 -14.90
N HIS A 53 8.02 -13.44 -15.78
CA HIS A 53 7.76 -12.05 -15.44
C HIS A 53 6.43 -11.84 -14.69
N ARG A 54 5.32 -12.43 -15.19
CA ARG A 54 3.98 -12.28 -14.58
C ARG A 54 3.93 -12.84 -13.16
N ASP A 55 4.56 -13.99 -12.94
CA ASP A 55 4.63 -14.66 -11.65
C ASP A 55 5.45 -13.89 -10.62
N ARG A 56 6.52 -13.21 -11.06
CA ARG A 56 7.35 -12.34 -10.22
C ARG A 56 6.63 -11.04 -9.86
N ILE A 57 5.85 -10.47 -10.78
CA ILE A 57 5.09 -9.22 -10.53
C ILE A 57 3.93 -9.47 -9.56
N VAL A 58 3.17 -10.55 -9.74
CA VAL A 58 2.12 -10.91 -8.78
C VAL A 58 2.71 -11.05 -7.38
N SER A 59 3.87 -11.70 -7.24
CA SER A 59 4.56 -11.77 -5.95
C SER A 59 5.11 -10.45 -5.42
N ASN A 60 5.29 -9.43 -6.28
CA ASN A 60 5.77 -8.11 -5.88
C ASN A 60 4.64 -7.17 -5.42
N LEU A 61 3.45 -7.29 -6.01
CA LEU A 61 2.29 -6.46 -5.65
C LEU A 61 1.50 -7.06 -4.46
N TYR A 62 1.46 -8.38 -4.34
CA TYR A 62 0.78 -9.09 -3.23
C TYR A 62 1.78 -9.51 -2.17
N ILE A 63 2.24 -8.53 -1.40
CA ILE A 63 3.11 -8.72 -0.23
C ILE A 63 2.35 -8.27 1.02
N PRO A 64 2.50 -8.95 2.18
CA PRO A 64 2.02 -8.40 3.44
C PRO A 64 2.57 -6.99 3.67
N THR A 65 1.80 -6.10 4.27
CA THR A 65 2.22 -4.69 4.45
C THR A 65 2.59 -4.38 5.89
N ASN A 66 2.23 -5.25 6.81
CA ASN A 66 2.51 -5.08 8.23
C ASN A 66 3.00 -6.38 8.86
N SER A 67 3.81 -6.21 9.89
CA SER A 67 4.34 -7.26 10.75
C SER A 67 4.06 -6.95 12.22
N TYR A 68 3.74 -7.97 12.99
CA TYR A 68 3.46 -7.86 14.42
C TYR A 68 4.15 -8.97 15.20
N GLY A 69 4.45 -8.67 16.45
CA GLY A 69 4.97 -9.65 17.41
C GLY A 69 4.79 -9.15 18.83
N PHE A 70 4.90 -10.08 19.76
CA PHE A 70 4.70 -9.82 21.18
C PHE A 70 6.03 -9.60 21.88
N LYS A 71 6.03 -8.72 22.88
CA LYS A 71 7.12 -8.58 23.85
C LYS A 71 6.49 -8.34 25.22
N ASN A 72 6.81 -9.21 26.19
CA ASN A 72 6.28 -9.14 27.55
C ASN A 72 4.74 -9.05 27.60
N GLY A 73 4.06 -9.85 26.78
CA GLY A 73 2.58 -9.86 26.69
C GLY A 73 1.96 -8.71 25.89
N GLN A 74 2.71 -7.63 25.60
CA GLN A 74 2.23 -6.52 24.77
C GLN A 74 2.48 -6.78 23.29
N LEU A 75 1.47 -6.52 22.46
CA LEU A 75 1.56 -6.57 21.00
C LEU A 75 2.19 -5.28 20.44
N TYR A 76 3.09 -5.44 19.49
CA TYR A 76 3.72 -4.33 18.76
C TYR A 76 3.60 -4.52 17.25
N ARG A 77 3.39 -3.41 16.53
CA ARG A 77 3.76 -3.32 15.11
C ARG A 77 5.27 -3.27 15.04
N LEU A 78 5.84 -4.27 14.38
CA LEU A 78 7.27 -4.41 14.16
C LEU A 78 7.61 -3.74 12.84
N TYR A 79 8.55 -2.81 12.87
CA TYR A 79 9.02 -2.14 11.68
C TYR A 79 10.54 -1.91 11.75
N ASP A 80 11.24 -2.30 10.69
CA ASP A 80 12.67 -2.06 10.53
C ASP A 80 12.95 -1.80 9.05
N ALA A 81 13.44 -0.60 8.72
CA ALA A 81 13.73 -0.22 7.35
C ALA A 81 14.84 -1.08 6.72
N LYS A 82 15.83 -1.54 7.50
CA LYS A 82 16.93 -2.39 7.04
C LYS A 82 16.54 -3.86 6.97
N LYS A 83 15.65 -4.29 7.87
CA LYS A 83 15.21 -5.69 8.02
C LYS A 83 13.68 -5.78 7.93
N ASN A 84 13.13 -5.29 6.81
CA ASN A 84 11.69 -5.25 6.60
C ASN A 84 11.12 -6.68 6.56
N LEU A 85 10.39 -7.06 7.62
CA LEU A 85 9.89 -8.41 7.83
C LEU A 85 9.02 -8.93 6.67
N PRO A 86 8.03 -8.16 6.15
CA PRO A 86 7.30 -8.60 4.97
C PRO A 86 8.16 -8.89 3.74
N LEU A 87 9.18 -8.06 3.46
CA LEU A 87 10.07 -8.29 2.32
C LEU A 87 10.98 -9.52 2.55
N GLU A 88 11.47 -9.72 3.77
CA GLU A 88 12.25 -10.91 4.12
C GLU A 88 11.40 -12.19 4.01
N PHE A 89 10.13 -12.14 4.43
CA PHE A 89 9.20 -13.25 4.27
C PHE A 89 9.01 -13.66 2.80
N VAL A 90 8.90 -12.70 1.89
CA VAL A 90 8.80 -12.99 0.44
C VAL A 90 10.05 -13.68 -0.08
N LYS A 91 11.24 -13.29 0.42
CA LYS A 91 12.50 -13.94 0.05
C LYS A 91 12.53 -15.39 0.55
N GLU A 92 12.14 -15.63 1.80
CA GLU A 92 12.10 -16.96 2.41
C GLU A 92 11.10 -17.89 1.71
N ILE A 93 9.96 -17.37 1.24
CA ILE A 93 8.92 -18.19 0.63
C ILE A 93 9.13 -18.48 -0.87
N LYS A 94 10.04 -17.76 -1.54
CA LYS A 94 10.27 -17.89 -3.00
C LYS A 94 10.64 -19.32 -3.45
N GLY A 95 11.31 -20.09 -2.60
CA GLY A 95 11.72 -21.48 -2.87
C GLY A 95 10.83 -22.56 -2.24
N VAL A 96 9.81 -22.15 -1.47
CA VAL A 96 9.00 -23.06 -0.68
C VAL A 96 7.95 -23.73 -1.56
N LYS A 97 7.80 -25.04 -1.40
CA LYS A 97 6.69 -25.78 -2.03
C LYS A 97 5.58 -26.00 -1.01
N TYR A 98 4.38 -25.56 -1.34
CA TYR A 98 3.19 -25.85 -0.55
C TYR A 98 2.78 -27.31 -0.80
N ARG A 99 2.37 -28.07 0.23
CA ARG A 99 1.89 -29.45 0.08
C ARG A 99 0.38 -29.53 0.22
N ASN A 100 -0.11 -29.53 1.45
CA ASN A 100 -1.52 -29.69 1.80
C ASN A 100 -2.01 -28.44 2.54
N ILE A 101 -3.24 -28.03 2.24
CA ILE A 101 -3.94 -26.89 2.84
C ILE A 101 -5.17 -27.46 3.52
N LYS A 102 -5.18 -27.41 4.87
CA LYS A 102 -6.28 -27.93 5.68
C LYS A 102 -6.94 -26.80 6.44
N LYS A 103 -8.27 -26.73 6.40
CA LYS A 103 -9.04 -25.91 7.34
C LYS A 103 -9.00 -26.60 8.70
N ILE A 104 -8.54 -25.91 9.73
CA ILE A 104 -8.39 -26.49 11.08
C ILE A 104 -9.44 -25.95 12.06
N SER A 105 -9.93 -24.72 11.85
CA SER A 105 -10.91 -24.10 12.71
C SER A 105 -11.72 -23.04 11.97
N THR A 106 -12.94 -22.80 12.44
CA THR A 106 -13.80 -21.66 12.11
C THR A 106 -14.36 -21.01 13.38
N ASP A 107 -13.82 -21.39 14.54
CA ASP A 107 -14.30 -20.93 15.84
C ASP A 107 -13.67 -19.58 16.19
N LYS A 108 -14.51 -18.66 16.69
CA LYS A 108 -14.09 -17.31 17.03
C LYS A 108 -13.05 -17.31 18.15
N LYS A 109 -13.27 -18.11 19.21
CA LYS A 109 -12.38 -18.14 20.37
C LYS A 109 -11.00 -18.67 19.98
N GLN A 110 -10.94 -19.76 19.21
CA GLN A 110 -9.68 -20.29 18.69
C GLN A 110 -8.95 -19.30 17.76
N TYR A 111 -9.70 -18.51 16.98
CA TYR A 111 -9.12 -17.46 16.17
C TYR A 111 -8.51 -16.33 17.02
N GLU A 112 -9.22 -15.89 18.05
CA GLU A 112 -8.75 -14.88 18.99
C GLU A 112 -7.54 -15.37 19.81
N GLU A 113 -7.50 -16.64 20.20
CA GLU A 113 -6.33 -17.27 20.82
C GLU A 113 -5.12 -17.25 19.88
N MET A 114 -5.31 -17.55 18.59
CA MET A 114 -4.23 -17.47 17.59
C MET A 114 -3.75 -16.02 17.37
N LEU A 115 -4.66 -15.03 17.37
CA LEU A 115 -4.32 -13.61 17.27
C LEU A 115 -3.48 -13.11 18.44
N HIS A 116 -3.69 -13.66 19.64
CA HIS A 116 -2.99 -13.28 20.87
C HIS A 116 -1.85 -14.24 21.24
N ASN A 117 -1.47 -15.14 20.33
CA ASN A 117 -0.38 -16.07 20.57
C ASN A 117 0.98 -15.32 20.54
N SER A 118 1.63 -15.25 21.71
CA SER A 118 2.91 -14.55 21.89
C SER A 118 4.08 -15.17 21.12
N GLU A 119 3.97 -16.46 20.78
CA GLU A 119 5.00 -17.22 20.06
C GLU A 119 4.92 -17.04 18.55
N CYS A 120 3.93 -16.29 18.06
CA CYS A 120 3.70 -16.09 16.63
C CYS A 120 4.25 -14.74 16.16
N VAL A 121 5.04 -14.79 15.09
CA VAL A 121 5.24 -13.61 14.23
C VAL A 121 4.06 -13.54 13.26
N GLN A 122 3.39 -12.40 13.22
CA GLN A 122 2.22 -12.20 12.37
C GLN A 122 2.55 -11.27 11.21
N LEU A 123 2.16 -11.66 9.99
CA LEU A 123 2.16 -10.78 8.83
C LEU A 123 0.72 -10.58 8.37
N SER A 124 0.37 -9.38 7.96
CA SER A 124 -0.98 -9.12 7.44
C SER A 124 -0.95 -8.42 6.10
N PHE A 125 -1.78 -8.90 5.19
CA PHE A 125 -2.22 -8.14 4.03
C PHE A 125 -3.17 -7.02 4.46
N PRO A 126 -3.24 -5.92 3.71
CA PRO A 126 -4.16 -4.84 4.04
C PRO A 126 -5.61 -5.27 3.87
N LYS A 127 -5.90 -6.24 2.98
CA LYS A 127 -7.22 -6.85 2.79
C LYS A 127 -7.09 -8.33 2.44
N GLU A 128 -8.19 -9.09 2.43
CA GLU A 128 -8.15 -10.52 2.09
C GLU A 128 -7.58 -10.76 0.69
N VAL A 129 -6.77 -11.82 0.58
CA VAL A 129 -6.20 -12.34 -0.66
C VAL A 129 -6.59 -13.81 -0.84
N SER A 130 -6.51 -14.28 -2.08
CA SER A 130 -6.77 -15.67 -2.46
C SER A 130 -5.64 -16.61 -2.01
N ILE A 131 -5.99 -17.76 -1.43
CA ILE A 131 -5.01 -18.84 -1.17
C ILE A 131 -4.47 -19.39 -2.49
N ASN A 132 -5.29 -19.48 -3.55
CA ASN A 132 -4.82 -19.94 -4.86
C ASN A 132 -3.75 -19.01 -5.43
N LEU A 133 -3.95 -17.70 -5.32
CA LEU A 133 -2.97 -16.68 -5.72
C LEU A 133 -1.67 -16.82 -4.93
N PHE A 134 -1.77 -16.93 -3.61
CA PHE A 134 -0.62 -17.01 -2.71
C PHE A 134 0.21 -18.29 -2.90
N THR A 135 -0.47 -19.43 -3.04
CA THR A 135 0.19 -20.75 -3.13
C THR A 135 0.47 -21.21 -4.56
N LYS A 136 -0.05 -20.50 -5.56
CA LYS A 136 -0.07 -20.92 -6.98
C LYS A 136 -0.65 -22.32 -7.19
N LYS A 137 -1.54 -22.75 -6.29
CA LYS A 137 -2.23 -24.05 -6.36
C LYS A 137 -3.71 -23.82 -6.51
N ASN A 138 -4.36 -24.62 -7.35
CA ASN A 138 -5.81 -24.64 -7.40
C ASN A 138 -6.35 -25.46 -6.23
N VAL A 139 -6.80 -24.79 -5.17
CA VAL A 139 -7.47 -25.44 -4.05
C VAL A 139 -8.84 -25.92 -4.53
N LYS A 140 -9.07 -27.24 -4.45
CA LYS A 140 -10.26 -27.94 -5.00
C LYS A 140 -11.64 -27.42 -4.53
N LYS A 141 -11.71 -26.51 -3.55
CA LYS A 141 -12.96 -25.95 -3.00
C LYS A 141 -12.92 -24.42 -2.91
N GLY A 142 -13.50 -23.75 -3.90
CA GLY A 142 -14.03 -22.37 -3.79
C GLY A 142 -13.03 -21.24 -3.52
N ASP A 143 -11.73 -21.44 -3.78
CA ASP A 143 -10.65 -20.46 -3.58
C ASP A 143 -10.72 -19.73 -2.22
N PRO A 144 -10.33 -20.38 -1.12
CA PRO A 144 -10.46 -19.80 0.19
C PRO A 144 -9.62 -18.52 0.32
N LYS A 145 -10.11 -17.57 1.13
CA LYS A 145 -9.51 -16.25 1.32
C LYS A 145 -8.86 -16.15 2.70
N PHE A 146 -7.80 -15.37 2.82
CA PHE A 146 -7.13 -15.09 4.09
C PHE A 146 -6.54 -13.69 4.10
N ARG A 147 -6.21 -13.17 5.28
CA ARG A 147 -5.56 -11.85 5.44
C ARG A 147 -4.28 -11.94 6.25
N ARG A 148 -4.21 -12.86 7.22
CA ARG A 148 -3.09 -12.99 8.15
C ARG A 148 -2.29 -14.26 7.89
N ILE A 149 -0.99 -14.15 8.08
CA ILE A 149 -0.05 -15.28 8.11
C ILE A 149 0.50 -15.33 9.54
N PHE A 150 0.32 -16.47 10.20
CA PHE A 150 0.93 -16.74 11.50
C PHE A 150 2.10 -17.68 11.30
N ILE A 151 3.28 -17.20 11.69
CA ILE A 151 4.54 -17.92 11.60
C ILE A 151 4.89 -18.32 13.01
N THR A 152 4.74 -19.60 13.30
CA THR A 152 5.03 -20.20 14.61
C THR A 152 6.50 -20.60 14.68
N ASN A 153 6.88 -21.33 15.73
CA ASN A 153 8.21 -21.90 15.89
C ASN A 153 8.52 -23.05 14.89
N SER A 154 7.56 -23.50 14.07
CA SER A 154 7.79 -24.53 13.04
C SER A 154 8.26 -23.93 11.71
N ASN A 155 9.07 -24.70 10.98
CA ASN A 155 9.43 -24.45 9.58
C ASN A 155 8.62 -25.32 8.59
N ASP A 156 7.93 -26.34 9.08
CA ASP A 156 7.21 -27.32 8.25
C ASP A 156 5.79 -26.89 7.92
N PHE A 157 5.27 -25.88 8.61
CA PHE A 157 3.94 -25.34 8.34
C PHE A 157 3.81 -23.89 8.78
N LEU A 158 2.85 -23.21 8.16
CA LEU A 158 2.35 -21.90 8.58
C LEU A 158 0.84 -21.95 8.72
N TYR A 159 0.26 -20.95 9.39
CA TYR A 159 -1.19 -20.79 9.44
C TYR A 159 -1.62 -19.54 8.67
N LEU A 160 -2.75 -19.65 7.98
CA LEU A 160 -3.43 -18.53 7.35
C LEU A 160 -4.74 -18.24 8.08
N GLY A 161 -4.96 -17.00 8.46
CA GLY A 161 -6.17 -16.55 9.14
C GLY A 161 -7.05 -15.67 8.27
N ASN A 162 -8.36 -15.91 8.31
CA ASN A 162 -9.36 -15.02 7.76
C ASN A 162 -10.05 -14.25 8.88
N ASP A 163 -9.76 -12.95 8.99
CA ASP A 163 -10.35 -12.08 10.01
C ASP A 163 -11.88 -12.07 9.92
N LYS A 164 -12.45 -12.06 8.71
CA LYS A 164 -13.91 -11.93 8.52
C LYS A 164 -14.67 -13.15 9.03
N THR A 165 -14.17 -14.35 8.74
CA THR A 165 -14.87 -15.62 9.00
C THR A 165 -14.31 -16.42 10.17
N TYR A 166 -13.31 -15.91 10.88
CA TYR A 166 -12.58 -16.61 11.95
C TYR A 166 -11.93 -17.93 11.50
N THR A 167 -11.75 -18.13 10.19
CA THR A 167 -11.24 -19.39 9.67
C THR A 167 -9.73 -19.43 9.79
N ILE A 168 -9.20 -20.54 10.30
CA ILE A 168 -7.77 -20.85 10.30
C ILE A 168 -7.51 -22.00 9.34
N TYR A 169 -6.51 -21.80 8.47
CA TYR A 169 -5.97 -22.83 7.59
C TYR A 169 -4.54 -23.15 8.01
N ARG A 170 -4.17 -24.43 8.02
CA ARG A 170 -2.78 -24.88 8.13
C ARG A 170 -2.26 -25.25 6.75
N ILE A 171 -1.09 -24.72 6.39
CA ILE A 171 -0.40 -25.06 5.16
C ILE A 171 0.89 -25.77 5.49
N ASN A 172 1.02 -27.02 5.05
CA ASN A 172 2.28 -27.75 5.15
C ASN A 172 3.23 -27.32 4.04
N LEU A 173 4.48 -27.12 4.41
CA LEU A 173 5.55 -26.58 3.58
C LEU A 173 6.62 -27.65 3.36
N ILE A 174 7.37 -27.50 2.27
CA ILE A 174 8.56 -28.27 1.96
C ILE A 174 9.66 -27.25 1.71
N LYS A 175 10.80 -27.42 2.40
CA LYS A 175 11.93 -26.47 2.40
C LYS A 175 11.56 -25.08 2.95
N GLY A 176 10.63 -25.02 3.91
CA GLY A 176 10.39 -23.79 4.67
C GLY A 176 11.56 -23.51 5.62
N ASP A 177 11.96 -22.25 5.74
CA ASP A 177 12.89 -21.79 6.77
C ASP A 177 12.55 -20.34 7.16
N PHE A 178 12.02 -20.16 8.36
CA PHE A 178 11.64 -18.85 8.92
C PHE A 178 12.48 -18.48 10.16
N ASN A 179 13.61 -19.15 10.39
CA ASN A 179 14.46 -18.87 11.55
C ASN A 179 14.98 -17.44 11.54
N LYS A 180 15.39 -16.96 10.36
CA LYS A 180 15.90 -15.61 10.17
C LYS A 180 14.79 -14.57 10.41
N LEU A 181 13.61 -14.77 9.85
CA LEU A 181 12.46 -13.91 10.10
C LEU A 181 12.06 -13.85 11.58
N ARG A 182 12.01 -14.99 12.28
CA ARG A 182 11.76 -15.02 13.74
C ARG A 182 12.81 -14.22 14.51
N SER A 183 14.10 -14.43 14.20
CA SER A 183 15.19 -13.67 14.80
C SER A 183 15.07 -12.16 14.55
N TYR A 184 14.70 -11.77 13.33
CA TYR A 184 14.49 -10.37 12.98
C TYR A 184 13.30 -9.76 13.74
N ALA A 185 12.23 -10.52 13.93
CA ALA A 185 11.07 -10.06 14.68
C ALA A 185 11.40 -9.83 16.17
N SER A 186 12.12 -10.76 16.80
CA SER A 186 12.56 -10.61 18.20
C SER A 186 13.46 -9.39 18.40
N ASN A 187 14.35 -9.14 17.43
CA ASN A 187 15.37 -8.09 17.47
C ASN A 187 14.95 -6.77 16.79
N ALA A 188 13.70 -6.64 16.35
CA ALA A 188 13.23 -5.45 15.64
C ALA A 188 13.44 -4.18 16.47
N ARG A 189 13.99 -3.13 15.87
CA ARG A 189 14.26 -1.86 16.58
C ARG A 189 13.03 -0.98 16.67
N GLY A 190 12.27 -0.84 15.58
CA GLY A 190 11.02 -0.09 15.57
C GLY A 190 9.88 -0.92 16.14
N LYS A 191 9.31 -0.44 17.25
CA LYS A 191 8.18 -1.07 17.94
C LYS A 191 7.18 0.01 18.31
N ILE A 192 6.00 -0.04 17.68
CA ILE A 192 4.88 0.83 18.04
C ILE A 192 3.83 -0.04 18.74
N PRO A 193 3.41 0.27 19.96
CA PRO A 193 2.43 -0.55 20.67
C PRO A 193 1.07 -0.46 19.98
N VAL A 194 0.46 -1.62 19.78
CA VAL A 194 -0.83 -1.75 19.08
C VAL A 194 -1.70 -2.80 19.74
N GLU A 195 -2.98 -2.78 19.40
CA GLU A 195 -3.97 -3.79 19.75
C GLU A 195 -4.78 -4.18 18.51
N PHE A 196 -5.35 -5.39 18.52
CA PHE A 196 -6.28 -5.82 17.48
C PHE A 196 -7.72 -5.56 17.94
N VAL A 197 -8.41 -4.64 17.26
CA VAL A 197 -9.80 -4.27 17.57
C VAL A 197 -10.72 -4.79 16.48
N ARG A 198 -11.81 -5.44 16.88
CA ARG A 198 -12.84 -5.87 15.96
C ARG A 198 -13.70 -4.68 15.53
N LEU A 199 -13.68 -4.38 14.23
CA LEU A 199 -14.62 -3.45 13.58
C LEU A 199 -15.68 -4.24 12.79
N LYS A 200 -16.48 -3.57 11.94
CA LYS A 200 -17.64 -4.15 11.23
C LYS A 200 -17.40 -5.57 10.71
N ASN A 201 -16.30 -5.77 9.97
CA ASN A 201 -16.06 -7.01 9.22
C ASN A 201 -14.72 -7.70 9.51
N CYS A 202 -13.81 -7.11 10.30
CA CYS A 202 -12.45 -7.63 10.46
C CYS A 202 -11.75 -7.06 11.71
N TYR A 203 -10.65 -7.71 12.13
CA TYR A 203 -9.76 -7.17 13.16
C TYR A 203 -8.81 -6.15 12.51
N GLU A 204 -8.86 -4.91 12.96
CA GLU A 204 -7.96 -3.84 12.55
C GLU A 204 -6.95 -3.51 13.65
N VAL A 205 -5.91 -2.80 13.27
CA VAL A 205 -4.82 -2.43 14.18
C VAL A 205 -5.06 -1.04 14.73
N PHE A 206 -5.12 -0.95 16.06
CA PHE A 206 -5.25 0.31 16.76
C PHE A 206 -3.93 0.66 17.44
N PHE A 207 -3.46 1.87 17.22
CA PHE A 207 -2.32 2.43 17.96
C PHE A 207 -2.80 2.83 19.35
N THR A 208 -2.18 2.28 20.39
CA THR A 208 -2.67 2.41 21.77
C THR A 208 -2.31 3.73 22.43
N ARG A 209 -1.39 4.50 21.84
CA ARG A 209 -0.95 5.80 22.34
C ARG A 209 -0.70 6.78 21.19
N GLN A 210 -0.65 8.06 21.56
CA GLN A 210 -0.17 9.12 20.68
C GLN A 210 1.31 8.89 20.34
N ASP A 211 1.70 9.19 19.10
CA ASP A 211 3.08 9.06 18.63
C ASP A 211 3.42 10.12 17.56
N HIS A 212 4.72 10.34 17.34
CA HIS A 212 5.25 11.27 16.34
C HIS A 212 5.59 10.53 15.06
N TRP A 213 4.91 10.88 13.97
CA TRP A 213 5.10 10.27 12.66
C TRP A 213 5.92 11.19 11.77
N ARG A 214 6.87 10.63 11.05
CA ARG A 214 7.73 11.38 10.13
C ARG A 214 6.94 11.90 8.93
N ILE A 215 7.23 13.12 8.52
CA ILE A 215 6.86 13.65 7.21
C ILE A 215 8.00 13.32 6.25
N TYR A 216 7.68 12.85 5.05
CA TYR A 216 8.67 12.56 4.02
C TYR A 216 8.44 13.46 2.82
N SER A 217 9.49 13.90 2.16
CA SER A 217 9.38 14.68 0.93
C SER A 217 9.88 13.89 -0.26
N TYR A 218 9.26 14.07 -1.42
CA TYR A 218 9.59 13.34 -2.64
C TYR A 218 9.54 14.27 -3.85
N LEU A 219 10.51 14.09 -4.75
CA LEU A 219 10.34 14.55 -6.13
C LEU A 219 9.41 13.59 -6.86
N THR A 220 8.50 14.19 -7.61
CA THR A 220 7.48 13.50 -8.39
C THR A 220 7.79 13.59 -9.88
N ASN A 221 7.27 12.64 -10.63
CA ASN A 221 7.33 12.66 -12.08
C ASN A 221 5.96 12.34 -12.66
N THR A 222 5.47 13.24 -13.51
CA THR A 222 4.15 13.12 -14.14
C THR A 222 4.31 12.65 -15.58
N GLN A 223 3.61 11.57 -15.92
CA GLN A 223 3.60 11.03 -17.28
C GLN A 223 2.55 11.75 -18.14
N THR A 224 2.85 11.96 -19.42
CA THR A 224 2.00 12.71 -20.35
C THR A 224 0.76 11.93 -20.79
N ASP A 225 -0.27 12.63 -21.29
CA ASP A 225 -1.45 11.99 -21.88
C ASP A 225 -1.06 11.01 -23.01
N SER A 226 -0.15 11.45 -23.89
CA SER A 226 0.37 10.64 -25.00
C SER A 226 1.04 9.35 -24.55
N TYR A 227 1.71 9.35 -23.39
CA TYR A 227 2.30 8.15 -22.80
C TYR A 227 1.22 7.09 -22.55
N PHE A 228 0.14 7.44 -21.86
CA PHE A 228 -0.94 6.50 -21.56
C PHE A 228 -1.79 6.15 -22.78
N VAL A 229 -2.01 7.10 -23.70
CA VAL A 229 -2.70 6.80 -24.97
C VAL A 229 -1.94 5.71 -25.72
N SER A 230 -0.62 5.84 -25.87
CA SER A 230 0.19 4.85 -26.58
C SER A 230 0.18 3.47 -25.91
N ARG A 231 0.24 3.40 -24.58
CA ARG A 231 0.25 2.14 -23.83
C ARG A 231 -1.12 1.45 -23.73
N LEU A 232 -2.20 2.23 -23.59
CA LEU A 232 -3.54 1.71 -23.32
C LEU A 232 -4.38 1.55 -24.59
N LEU A 233 -4.21 2.44 -25.57
CA LEU A 233 -5.01 2.49 -26.79
C LEU A 233 -4.18 2.17 -28.04
N GLY A 234 -2.85 2.27 -27.98
CA GLY A 234 -1.97 2.10 -29.13
C GLY A 234 -1.67 3.42 -29.85
N THR A 235 -0.97 3.32 -30.99
CA THR A 235 -0.46 4.49 -31.73
C THR A 235 -1.24 4.81 -33.01
N THR A 236 -2.17 3.96 -33.42
CA THR A 236 -2.96 4.11 -34.66
C THR A 236 -4.45 4.09 -34.36
N ASN A 237 -5.25 4.77 -35.20
CA ASN A 237 -6.72 4.79 -35.13
C ASN A 237 -7.32 5.34 -33.82
N VAL A 238 -6.56 6.13 -33.05
CA VAL A 238 -7.06 6.80 -31.86
C VAL A 238 -7.72 8.12 -32.24
N THR A 239 -9.01 8.26 -31.91
CA THR A 239 -9.77 9.50 -32.08
C THR A 239 -9.78 10.30 -30.79
N THR A 240 -9.86 11.63 -30.89
CA THR A 240 -9.84 12.53 -29.73
C THR A 240 -11.07 13.42 -29.72
N ARG A 241 -11.72 13.55 -28.56
CA ARG A 241 -12.85 14.47 -28.35
C ARG A 241 -12.67 15.22 -27.03
N SER A 242 -12.62 16.54 -27.09
CA SER A 242 -12.66 17.39 -25.90
C SER A 242 -14.09 17.79 -25.55
N ASN A 243 -14.43 17.83 -24.26
CA ASN A 243 -15.72 18.35 -23.79
C ASN A 243 -15.56 19.69 -23.06
N LYS A 244 -16.67 20.44 -22.93
CA LYS A 244 -16.70 21.70 -22.16
C LYS A 244 -16.56 21.50 -20.64
N LYS A 245 -16.68 20.26 -20.14
CA LYS A 245 -16.61 19.89 -18.71
C LYS A 245 -15.18 19.59 -18.22
N GLY A 246 -14.15 20.03 -18.95
CA GLY A 246 -12.75 19.92 -18.51
C GLY A 246 -12.09 18.56 -18.73
N TRP A 247 -12.62 17.73 -19.64
CA TRP A 247 -12.05 16.43 -19.99
C TRP A 247 -11.71 16.31 -21.48
N VAL A 248 -10.68 15.52 -21.78
CA VAL A 248 -10.35 15.04 -23.11
C VAL A 248 -10.52 13.52 -23.13
N THR A 249 -11.28 13.01 -24.10
CA THR A 249 -11.50 11.58 -24.29
C THR A 249 -10.74 11.12 -25.53
N TYR A 250 -9.84 10.15 -25.35
CA TYR A 250 -9.20 9.39 -26.42
C TYR A 250 -9.92 8.05 -26.57
N SER A 251 -10.26 7.66 -27.81
CA SER A 251 -11.00 6.44 -28.10
C SER A 251 -10.32 5.64 -29.19
N LEU A 252 -9.99 4.39 -28.90
CA LEU A 252 -9.51 3.42 -29.91
C LEU A 252 -10.67 2.89 -30.76
N ASN A 253 -11.82 2.67 -30.13
CA ASN A 253 -13.07 2.23 -30.75
C ASN A 253 -14.24 2.55 -29.81
N TYR A 254 -15.46 2.11 -30.16
CA TYR A 254 -16.66 2.30 -29.34
C TYR A 254 -16.58 1.66 -27.94
N TYR A 255 -15.69 0.68 -27.74
CA TYR A 255 -15.59 -0.12 -26.52
C TYR A 255 -14.40 0.22 -25.64
N THR A 256 -13.43 1.02 -26.10
CA THR A 256 -12.21 1.31 -25.34
C THR A 256 -11.86 2.78 -25.41
N ASN A 257 -11.83 3.43 -24.26
CA ASN A 257 -11.51 4.85 -24.15
C ASN A 257 -10.64 5.16 -22.91
N LEU A 258 -9.95 6.29 -22.99
CA LEU A 258 -9.20 6.91 -21.92
C LEU A 258 -9.68 8.36 -21.80
N ARG A 259 -10.14 8.75 -20.61
CA ARG A 259 -10.46 10.13 -20.28
C ARG A 259 -9.36 10.71 -19.42
N VAL A 260 -8.85 11.87 -19.82
CA VAL A 260 -7.80 12.61 -19.13
C VAL A 260 -8.27 14.03 -18.83
N PRO A 261 -7.83 14.64 -17.72
CA PRO A 261 -8.15 16.04 -17.44
C PRO A 261 -7.64 16.96 -18.55
N LYS A 262 -8.33 18.06 -18.80
CA LYS A 262 -7.89 19.02 -19.83
C LYS A 262 -6.52 19.59 -19.44
N ALA A 263 -5.65 19.77 -20.44
CA ALA A 263 -4.37 20.45 -20.27
C ALA A 263 -4.56 21.77 -19.50
N LYS A 264 -3.65 22.04 -18.54
CA LYS A 264 -3.67 23.17 -17.58
C LYS A 264 -4.61 23.02 -16.37
N THR A 265 -5.26 21.87 -16.19
CA THR A 265 -5.83 21.54 -14.89
C THR A 265 -4.74 20.94 -14.00
N ASP A 266 -4.75 21.25 -12.71
CA ASP A 266 -3.82 20.68 -11.72
C ASP A 266 -4.21 19.25 -11.31
N ARG A 267 -4.91 18.55 -12.21
CA ARG A 267 -5.56 17.27 -12.00
C ARG A 267 -4.75 16.17 -12.64
N HIS A 268 -4.62 15.09 -11.89
CA HIS A 268 -3.80 13.93 -12.26
C HIS A 268 -4.62 12.65 -12.35
N ASP A 269 -5.95 12.73 -12.26
CA ASP A 269 -6.87 11.61 -12.24
C ASP A 269 -7.31 11.18 -13.64
N PHE A 270 -6.88 9.99 -14.05
CA PHE A 270 -7.12 9.43 -15.37
C PHE A 270 -8.12 8.27 -15.26
N HIS A 271 -8.99 8.14 -16.27
CA HIS A 271 -10.04 7.12 -16.30
C HIS A 271 -10.00 6.33 -17.60
N TYR A 272 -9.52 5.10 -17.52
CA TYR A 272 -9.59 4.14 -18.62
C TYR A 272 -10.85 3.27 -18.50
N THR A 273 -11.53 3.01 -19.61
CA THR A 273 -12.70 2.12 -19.67
C THR A 273 -12.59 1.18 -20.85
N ARG A 274 -12.76 -0.12 -20.59
CA ARG A 274 -12.92 -1.17 -21.60
C ARG A 274 -14.26 -1.86 -21.39
N TYR A 275 -15.22 -1.61 -22.27
CA TYR A 275 -16.49 -2.31 -22.29
C TYR A 275 -16.28 -3.77 -22.71
N GLU A 276 -16.89 -4.68 -21.96
CA GLU A 276 -16.81 -6.11 -22.22
C GLU A 276 -18.10 -6.80 -21.79
N LYS A 277 -18.40 -7.97 -22.38
CA LYS A 277 -19.55 -8.76 -21.94
C LYS A 277 -19.37 -9.17 -20.48
N ARG A 278 -20.50 -9.24 -19.75
CA ARG A 278 -20.55 -9.73 -18.37
C ARG A 278 -19.84 -11.06 -18.24
N LYS A 279 -18.95 -11.14 -17.25
CA LYS A 279 -18.24 -12.35 -16.87
C LYS A 279 -18.27 -12.47 -15.36
N ASP A 280 -18.71 -13.62 -14.87
CA ASP A 280 -18.57 -13.96 -13.46
C ASP A 280 -17.12 -14.35 -13.21
N LYS A 281 -16.35 -13.44 -12.60
CA LYS A 281 -14.92 -13.63 -12.31
C LYS A 281 -14.77 -14.01 -10.84
N THR A 282 -13.92 -15.00 -10.55
CA THR A 282 -13.53 -15.26 -9.15
C THR A 282 -12.64 -14.13 -8.63
N LEU A 283 -12.50 -14.00 -7.31
CA LEU A 283 -11.57 -13.03 -6.73
C LEU A 283 -10.14 -13.24 -7.27
N ASN A 284 -9.68 -14.49 -7.37
CA ASN A 284 -8.35 -14.78 -7.96
C ASN A 284 -8.22 -14.26 -9.40
N ASP A 285 -9.26 -14.40 -10.22
CA ASP A 285 -9.25 -13.89 -11.60
C ASP A 285 -9.20 -12.36 -11.64
N GLN A 286 -10.00 -11.70 -10.81
CA GLN A 286 -9.97 -10.25 -10.66
C GLN A 286 -8.59 -9.76 -10.16
N LEU A 287 -7.99 -10.45 -9.19
CA LEU A 287 -6.65 -10.15 -8.66
C LEU A 287 -5.58 -10.30 -9.75
N LEU A 288 -5.63 -11.37 -10.56
CA LEU A 288 -4.68 -11.60 -11.65
C LEU A 288 -4.87 -10.66 -12.85
N GLU A 289 -6.11 -10.25 -13.13
CA GLU A 289 -6.41 -9.32 -14.22
C GLU A 289 -6.05 -7.88 -13.84
N SER A 290 -6.34 -7.45 -12.61
CA SER A 290 -5.99 -6.10 -12.14
C SER A 290 -4.48 -5.85 -12.18
N VAL A 291 -3.65 -6.87 -11.90
CA VAL A 291 -2.19 -6.80 -12.10
C VAL A 291 -1.81 -6.50 -13.55
N SER A 292 -2.55 -7.06 -14.52
CA SER A 292 -2.26 -6.81 -15.93
C SER A 292 -2.53 -5.35 -16.32
N PHE A 293 -3.48 -4.68 -15.67
CA PHE A 293 -3.74 -3.26 -15.87
C PHE A 293 -2.64 -2.40 -15.23
N VAL A 294 -2.26 -2.68 -13.99
CA VAL A 294 -1.10 -2.03 -13.34
C VAL A 294 0.12 -2.06 -14.25
N HIS A 295 0.42 -3.21 -14.85
CA HIS A 295 1.56 -3.36 -15.74
C HIS A 295 1.42 -2.54 -17.05
N LYS A 296 0.22 -2.52 -17.64
CA LYS A 296 -0.05 -1.74 -18.85
C LYS A 296 0.10 -0.24 -18.62
N LEU A 297 -0.22 0.26 -17.43
CA LEU A 297 -0.01 1.67 -17.08
C LEU A 297 1.47 2.05 -17.14
N GLY A 298 2.38 1.13 -16.78
CA GLY A 298 3.81 1.37 -16.81
C GLY A 298 4.28 2.45 -15.83
N LEU A 299 3.52 2.67 -14.75
CA LEU A 299 3.92 3.46 -13.60
C LEU A 299 4.94 2.69 -12.76
N SER A 300 5.63 3.37 -11.85
CA SER A 300 6.60 2.71 -10.96
C SER A 300 5.91 1.67 -10.06
N GLU A 301 6.15 0.38 -10.32
CA GLU A 301 5.58 -0.72 -9.51
C GLU A 301 6.39 -0.99 -8.23
N GLN A 302 7.53 -0.33 -8.04
CA GLN A 302 8.50 -0.66 -7.00
C GLN A 302 7.91 -0.60 -5.59
N ASP A 303 7.13 0.44 -5.31
CA ASP A 303 6.51 0.68 -4.01
C ASP A 303 4.99 0.49 -4.05
N LEU A 304 4.45 0.10 -5.20
CA LEU A 304 3.04 -0.19 -5.39
C LEU A 304 2.69 -1.55 -4.78
N ARG A 305 1.66 -1.62 -3.95
CA ARG A 305 1.16 -2.88 -3.36
C ARG A 305 -0.35 -2.90 -3.39
N TYR A 306 -0.90 -4.12 -3.38
CA TYR A 306 -2.33 -4.34 -3.12
C TYR A 306 -2.74 -3.60 -1.84
N PHE A 307 -3.88 -2.91 -1.89
CA PHE A 307 -4.34 -2.06 -0.79
C PHE A 307 -5.72 -2.49 -0.27
N ASP A 308 -6.72 -2.56 -1.14
CA ASP A 308 -8.09 -2.86 -0.73
C ASP A 308 -8.87 -3.54 -1.87
N THR A 309 -9.92 -4.26 -1.48
CA THR A 309 -10.87 -4.88 -2.40
C THR A 309 -12.31 -4.70 -1.91
N THR A 310 -13.20 -4.48 -2.85
CA THR A 310 -14.66 -4.59 -2.68
C THR A 310 -15.16 -5.77 -3.52
N ASP A 311 -16.48 -5.95 -3.66
CA ASP A 311 -17.00 -7.05 -4.49
C ASP A 311 -16.66 -6.84 -5.98
N ASP A 312 -16.52 -5.57 -6.41
CA ASP A 312 -16.34 -5.20 -7.81
C ASP A 312 -15.03 -4.43 -8.06
N SER A 313 -14.19 -4.16 -7.06
CA SER A 313 -12.99 -3.35 -7.28
C SER A 313 -11.76 -3.81 -6.50
N ILE A 314 -10.58 -3.65 -7.11
CA ILE A 314 -9.27 -3.92 -6.52
C ILE A 314 -8.42 -2.66 -6.65
N SER A 315 -7.76 -2.27 -5.56
CA SER A 315 -6.93 -1.07 -5.52
C SER A 315 -5.49 -1.36 -5.10
N TYR A 316 -4.60 -0.51 -5.59
CA TYR A 316 -3.17 -0.52 -5.31
C TYR A 316 -2.73 0.87 -4.88
N ALA A 317 -1.94 0.94 -3.81
CA ALA A 317 -1.38 2.18 -3.29
C ALA A 317 0.15 2.07 -3.23
N ASN A 318 0.84 3.20 -3.35
CA ASN A 318 2.26 3.26 -3.05
C ASN A 318 2.44 3.11 -1.53
N TYR A 319 3.52 2.47 -1.10
CA TYR A 319 3.84 2.31 0.31
C TYR A 319 5.20 2.92 0.62
N VAL A 320 5.21 3.84 1.59
CA VAL A 320 6.42 4.42 2.16
C VAL A 320 6.52 3.94 3.60
N GLU A 321 7.62 3.28 3.96
CA GLU A 321 7.86 2.75 5.32
C GLU A 321 6.73 1.82 5.82
N GLY A 322 6.14 1.05 4.90
CA GLY A 322 5.02 0.13 5.19
C GLY A 322 3.68 0.84 5.48
N ILE A 323 3.54 2.10 5.12
CA ILE A 323 2.33 2.92 5.26
C ILE A 323 1.85 3.31 3.86
N PRO A 324 0.56 3.15 3.53
CA PRO A 324 0.04 3.49 2.21
C PRO A 324 0.04 5.01 2.00
N VAL A 325 0.21 5.42 0.74
CA VAL A 325 0.14 6.80 0.28
C VAL A 325 -1.15 6.98 -0.52
N PHE A 326 -1.88 8.04 -0.19
CA PHE A 326 -3.06 8.48 -0.91
C PHE A 326 -2.85 9.83 -1.57
N TRP A 327 -3.33 9.90 -2.80
CA TRP A 327 -3.47 11.15 -3.53
C TRP A 327 -4.75 11.88 -3.10
N ASP A 328 -5.01 13.00 -3.77
CA ASP A 328 -6.18 13.85 -3.55
C ASP A 328 -7.47 13.05 -3.34
N ASN A 329 -8.29 13.51 -2.39
CA ASN A 329 -9.54 12.88 -1.97
C ASN A 329 -9.39 11.42 -1.51
N SER A 330 -8.29 11.09 -0.82
CA SER A 330 -8.06 9.76 -0.25
C SER A 330 -7.98 8.63 -1.30
N SER A 331 -7.49 8.95 -2.50
CA SER A 331 -7.48 8.01 -3.62
C SER A 331 -6.21 7.15 -3.65
N PRO A 332 -6.31 5.83 -3.90
CA PRO A 332 -5.15 4.98 -4.16
C PRO A 332 -4.49 5.33 -5.51
N GLN A 333 -3.28 4.83 -5.78
CA GLN A 333 -2.57 5.06 -7.06
C GLN A 333 -3.35 4.50 -8.25
N VAL A 334 -3.89 3.27 -8.10
CA VAL A 334 -4.63 2.57 -9.15
C VAL A 334 -5.83 1.86 -8.53
N MET A 335 -6.98 1.96 -9.18
CA MET A 335 -8.19 1.20 -8.83
C MET A 335 -8.77 0.58 -10.10
N THR A 336 -8.85 -0.75 -10.14
CA THR A 336 -9.56 -1.49 -11.18
C THR A 336 -10.94 -1.87 -10.70
N SER A 337 -11.99 -1.46 -11.40
CA SER A 337 -13.36 -1.84 -11.13
C SER A 337 -13.90 -2.75 -12.25
N PHE A 338 -14.43 -3.90 -11.89
CA PHE A 338 -15.06 -4.89 -12.75
C PHE A 338 -16.58 -4.71 -12.67
N THR A 339 -17.14 -3.88 -13.55
CA THR A 339 -18.59 -3.77 -13.68
C THR A 339 -19.14 -4.90 -14.53
N GLY A 340 -20.46 -5.11 -14.49
CA GLY A 340 -21.11 -6.16 -15.28
C GLY A 340 -20.92 -6.01 -16.79
N ASP A 341 -20.55 -4.84 -17.29
CA ASP A 341 -20.46 -4.50 -18.72
C ASP A 341 -19.14 -3.83 -19.11
N ALA A 342 -18.22 -3.61 -18.16
CA ALA A 342 -16.96 -2.94 -18.40
C ALA A 342 -15.92 -3.25 -17.33
N VAL A 343 -14.66 -3.05 -17.69
CA VAL A 343 -13.57 -2.86 -16.73
C VAL A 343 -13.15 -1.40 -16.78
N LYS A 344 -13.18 -0.74 -15.63
CA LYS A 344 -12.75 0.64 -15.45
C LYS A 344 -11.46 0.65 -14.66
N VAL A 345 -10.50 1.49 -15.05
CA VAL A 345 -9.25 1.68 -14.34
C VAL A 345 -9.07 3.16 -14.08
N ASP A 346 -9.17 3.53 -12.81
CA ASP A 346 -8.91 4.88 -12.31
C ASP A 346 -7.48 4.91 -11.78
N PHE A 347 -6.68 5.89 -12.18
CA PHE A 347 -5.29 5.97 -11.75
C PHE A 347 -4.77 7.41 -11.71
N ASN A 348 -3.76 7.64 -10.88
CA ASN A 348 -3.01 8.89 -10.88
C ASN A 348 -1.84 8.79 -11.88
N ASN A 349 -1.62 9.81 -12.71
CA ASN A 349 -0.54 9.84 -13.70
C ASN A 349 0.84 10.26 -13.16
N THR A 350 0.96 10.46 -11.85
CA THR A 350 2.16 10.92 -11.16
C THR A 350 2.76 9.81 -10.30
N ASP A 351 4.08 9.66 -10.38
CA ASP A 351 4.88 8.73 -9.58
C ASP A 351 5.71 9.49 -8.52
N LEU A 352 5.90 8.85 -7.36
CA LEU A 352 6.94 9.24 -6.40
C LEU A 352 8.28 8.67 -6.89
N GLN A 353 9.27 9.51 -7.14
CA GLN A 353 10.57 9.05 -7.67
C GLN A 353 11.69 9.13 -6.63
N ILE A 354 12.13 10.34 -6.29
CA ILE A 354 13.35 10.55 -5.51
C ILE A 354 12.93 10.98 -4.11
N PRO A 355 13.15 10.15 -3.07
CA PRO A 355 12.96 10.57 -1.70
C PRO A 355 13.97 11.68 -1.38
N ILE A 356 13.51 12.71 -0.70
CA ILE A 356 14.37 13.74 -0.13
C ILE A 356 14.78 13.26 1.27
N PRO A 357 16.06 13.45 1.67
CA PRO A 357 16.51 13.11 3.00
C PRO A 357 15.61 13.71 4.07
N PHE A 358 15.29 12.90 5.07
CA PHE A 358 14.44 13.30 6.18
C PHE A 358 15.03 14.53 6.89
N ASP A 359 14.27 15.61 6.93
CA ASP A 359 14.66 16.92 7.46
C ASP A 359 14.30 17.10 8.94
N GLY A 360 13.71 16.07 9.58
CA GLY A 360 13.30 16.10 10.99
C GLY A 360 11.82 16.41 11.20
N GLN A 361 11.06 16.77 10.16
CA GLN A 361 9.66 17.14 10.33
C GLN A 361 8.80 15.96 10.78
N THR A 362 7.97 16.20 11.80
CA THR A 362 7.04 15.18 12.30
C THR A 362 5.67 15.76 12.54
N LYS A 363 4.67 14.89 12.48
CA LYS A 363 3.28 15.19 12.85
C LYS A 363 2.82 14.22 13.91
N THR A 364 2.27 14.78 14.98
CA THR A 364 1.72 14.02 16.10
C THR A 364 0.35 13.47 15.72
N LEU A 365 0.16 12.16 15.87
CA LEU A 365 -1.13 11.52 15.68
C LEU A 365 -1.65 10.97 17.02
N PRO A 366 -2.94 11.20 17.36
CA PRO A 366 -3.54 10.64 18.58
C PRO A 366 -3.64 9.10 18.49
N SER A 367 -4.08 8.45 19.57
CA SER A 367 -4.38 7.01 19.52
C SER A 367 -5.57 6.71 18.60
N SER A 368 -5.61 5.50 18.04
CA SER A 368 -6.70 5.11 17.13
C SER A 368 -8.06 5.08 17.84
N ILE A 369 -8.09 4.80 19.14
CA ILE A 369 -9.32 4.82 19.94
C ILE A 369 -9.90 6.24 20.04
N THR A 370 -9.06 7.26 20.22
CA THR A 370 -9.48 8.66 20.24
C THR A 370 -10.07 9.08 18.89
N VAL A 371 -9.47 8.64 17.78
CA VAL A 371 -10.01 8.92 16.43
C VAL A 371 -11.38 8.28 16.24
N MET A 372 -11.55 7.02 16.62
CA MET A 372 -12.84 6.34 16.56
C MET A 372 -13.89 7.07 17.40
N GLN A 373 -13.55 7.48 18.62
CA GLN A 373 -14.45 8.22 19.52
C GLN A 373 -14.87 9.57 18.92
N ARG A 374 -13.95 10.32 18.30
CA ARG A 374 -14.28 11.59 17.63
C ARG A 374 -15.34 11.39 16.54
N LEU A 375 -15.16 10.37 15.70
CA LEU A 375 -16.11 10.07 14.62
C LEU A 375 -17.49 9.66 15.15
N VAL A 376 -17.51 8.79 16.18
CA VAL A 376 -18.77 8.35 16.81
C VAL A 376 -19.49 9.53 17.47
N ASN A 377 -18.75 10.40 18.16
CA ASN A 377 -19.32 11.62 18.78
C ASN A 377 -19.84 12.62 17.74
N ALA A 378 -19.26 12.65 16.53
CA ALA A 378 -19.78 13.44 15.41
C ALA A 378 -21.08 12.85 14.79
N GLY A 379 -21.52 11.67 15.21
CA GLY A 379 -22.74 11.02 14.73
C GLY A 379 -22.52 9.86 13.76
N MET A 380 -21.26 9.47 13.49
CA MET A 380 -20.97 8.27 12.70
C MET A 380 -21.39 7.02 13.49
N ARG A 381 -22.15 6.12 12.85
CA ARG A 381 -22.48 4.83 13.47
C ARG A 381 -21.24 3.95 13.56
N LYS A 382 -20.92 3.44 14.74
CA LYS A 382 -19.74 2.60 14.97
C LYS A 382 -19.74 1.35 14.09
N GLU A 383 -20.93 0.81 13.82
CA GLU A 383 -21.15 -0.39 12.99
C GLU A 383 -20.87 -0.14 11.52
N GLU A 384 -20.77 1.12 11.09
CA GLU A 384 -20.44 1.49 9.71
C GLU A 384 -18.94 1.70 9.51
N ILE A 385 -18.16 1.79 10.58
CA ILE A 385 -16.70 1.89 10.54
C ILE A 385 -16.15 0.53 10.15
N GLN A 386 -15.64 0.45 8.92
CA GLN A 386 -15.05 -0.78 8.39
C GLN A 386 -13.57 -0.86 8.74
N ARG A 387 -12.83 0.25 8.60
CA ARG A 387 -11.38 0.29 8.83
C ARG A 387 -10.93 1.68 9.28
N ILE A 388 -9.93 1.73 10.16
CA ILE A 388 -9.20 2.94 10.55
C ILE A 388 -7.72 2.63 10.36
N ILE A 389 -7.03 3.41 9.54
CA ILE A 389 -5.59 3.23 9.27
C ILE A 389 -4.87 4.57 9.36
N VAL A 390 -3.56 4.51 9.59
CA VAL A 390 -2.65 5.62 9.31
C VAL A 390 -2.19 5.47 7.86
N ALA A 391 -2.25 6.55 7.10
CA ALA A 391 -1.76 6.65 5.73
C ALA A 391 -1.10 8.02 5.51
N PHE A 392 -0.29 8.16 4.47
CA PHE A 392 0.21 9.46 4.03
C PHE A 392 -0.75 10.09 3.04
N GLY A 393 -1.09 11.36 3.27
CA GLY A 393 -1.67 12.23 2.25
C GLY A 393 -0.56 12.95 1.51
N VAL A 394 -0.68 13.04 0.19
CA VAL A 394 0.21 13.88 -0.62
C VAL A 394 -0.24 15.33 -0.53
N GLU A 395 0.65 16.21 -0.08
CA GLU A 395 0.47 17.65 -0.05
C GLU A 395 1.51 18.29 -0.97
N LYS A 396 1.08 19.14 -1.91
CA LYS A 396 1.99 19.83 -2.82
C LYS A 396 2.81 20.86 -2.07
N ASP A 397 4.09 20.96 -2.42
CA ASP A 397 4.91 22.06 -1.98
C ASP A 397 4.61 23.28 -2.86
N ASN A 398 4.18 24.39 -2.25
CA ASN A 398 3.82 25.60 -2.99
C ASN A 398 5.04 26.37 -3.54
N SER A 399 6.25 26.00 -3.13
CA SER A 399 7.48 26.71 -3.50
C SER A 399 8.30 26.01 -4.58
N HIS A 400 8.09 24.69 -4.79
CA HIS A 400 8.83 23.93 -5.79
C HIS A 400 7.90 23.03 -6.60
N ASP A 401 7.88 23.26 -7.92
CA ASP A 401 7.24 22.36 -8.86
C ASP A 401 7.84 20.95 -8.72
N HIS A 402 6.96 19.94 -8.79
CA HIS A 402 7.30 18.52 -8.65
C HIS A 402 7.74 18.05 -7.25
N LEU A 403 7.80 18.91 -6.24
CA LEU A 403 8.05 18.48 -4.86
C LEU A 403 6.73 18.27 -4.11
N VAL A 404 6.62 17.15 -3.40
CA VAL A 404 5.48 16.86 -2.54
C VAL A 404 5.92 16.39 -1.16
N ASN A 405 5.08 16.68 -0.17
CA ASN A 405 5.19 16.20 1.19
C ASN A 405 4.18 15.08 1.44
N LEU A 406 4.64 14.00 2.06
CA LEU A 406 3.84 12.88 2.51
C LEU A 406 3.53 13.09 3.98
N VAL A 407 2.34 13.61 4.25
CA VAL A 407 1.91 14.01 5.59
C VAL A 407 1.08 12.89 6.22
N PRO A 408 1.50 12.31 7.35
CA PRO A 408 0.77 11.21 7.96
C PRO A 408 -0.56 11.69 8.54
N GLY A 409 -1.59 10.87 8.41
CA GLY A 409 -2.93 11.16 8.88
C GLY A 409 -3.78 9.90 9.02
N TYR A 410 -4.90 10.05 9.71
CA TYR A 410 -5.88 8.99 9.82
C TYR A 410 -6.82 8.98 8.62
N TYR A 411 -7.01 7.79 8.05
CA TYR A 411 -7.97 7.52 6.98
C TYR A 411 -8.92 6.42 7.44
N VAL A 412 -10.20 6.64 7.17
CA VAL A 412 -11.27 5.78 7.66
C VAL A 412 -12.11 5.32 6.48
N LYS A 413 -12.30 4.00 6.41
CA LYS A 413 -13.29 3.39 5.53
C LYS A 413 -14.59 3.26 6.30
N ALA A 414 -15.60 4.02 5.91
CA ALA A 414 -16.96 3.90 6.43
C ALA A 414 -17.95 4.04 5.29
N TYR A 415 -19.11 3.36 5.39
CA TYR A 415 -20.13 3.37 4.34
C TYR A 415 -19.59 3.00 2.94
N ASN A 416 -18.60 2.10 2.89
CA ASN A 416 -17.86 1.68 1.70
C ASN A 416 -17.04 2.78 0.99
N GLN A 417 -16.77 3.90 1.66
CA GLN A 417 -15.97 4.99 1.13
C GLN A 417 -14.74 5.24 2.01
N TRP A 418 -13.59 5.48 1.36
CA TRP A 418 -12.40 5.96 2.03
C TRP A 418 -12.44 7.48 2.08
N LYS A 419 -12.21 8.05 3.27
CA LYS A 419 -11.92 9.47 3.45
C LYS A 419 -10.91 9.66 4.58
N SER A 420 -10.17 10.74 4.55
CA SER A 420 -9.37 11.21 5.69
C SER A 420 -10.28 11.56 6.87
N LEU A 421 -9.70 11.59 8.08
CA LEU A 421 -10.41 12.02 9.28
C LEU A 421 -11.02 13.42 9.09
N ALA A 422 -10.25 14.35 8.56
CA ALA A 422 -10.68 15.74 8.34
C ALA A 422 -11.84 15.85 7.32
N GLU A 423 -11.90 14.96 6.33
CA GLU A 423 -13.03 14.88 5.41
C GLU A 423 -14.28 14.29 6.08
N TRP A 424 -14.12 13.27 6.94
CA TRP A 424 -15.23 12.71 7.70
C TRP A 424 -15.82 13.69 8.72
N GLU A 425 -14.98 14.49 9.36
CA GLU A 425 -15.42 15.51 10.34
C GLU A 425 -16.28 16.61 9.70
N LYS A 426 -16.25 16.77 8.36
CA LYS A 426 -17.10 17.71 7.62
C LYS A 426 -18.43 17.12 7.16
N VAL A 427 -18.68 15.82 7.37
CA VAL A 427 -19.89 15.14 6.91
C VAL A 427 -21.03 15.34 7.89
N ASP A 428 -22.21 15.71 7.40
CA ASP A 428 -23.45 15.63 8.17
C ASP A 428 -23.94 14.17 8.26
N PHE A 429 -23.62 13.51 9.36
CA PHE A 429 -23.99 12.13 9.61
C PHE A 429 -25.49 11.92 9.83
N LEU A 430 -26.23 12.93 10.30
CA LEU A 430 -27.68 12.80 10.50
C LEU A 430 -28.38 12.62 9.16
N SER A 431 -28.04 13.46 8.18
CA SER A 431 -28.58 13.37 6.82
C SER A 431 -28.15 12.08 6.12
N LEU A 432 -26.86 11.69 6.25
CA LEU A 432 -26.34 10.46 5.66
C LEU A 432 -27.04 9.20 6.22
N ASN A 433 -27.25 9.15 7.53
CA ASN A 433 -27.88 8.01 8.19
C ASN A 433 -29.35 7.87 7.80
N LYS A 434 -30.10 8.97 7.69
CA LYS A 434 -31.49 8.99 7.20
C LYS A 434 -31.60 8.50 5.76
N TYR A 435 -30.76 9.02 4.87
CA TYR A 435 -30.73 8.60 3.46
C TYR A 435 -30.47 7.09 3.32
N LYS A 436 -29.54 6.54 4.11
CA LYS A 436 -29.26 5.10 4.11
C LYS A 436 -30.42 4.26 4.66
N GLN A 437 -31.15 4.76 5.66
CA GLN A 437 -32.35 4.07 6.16
C GLN A 437 -33.44 4.01 5.09
N ALA A 438 -33.70 5.13 4.39
CA ALA A 438 -34.68 5.17 3.30
C ALA A 438 -34.36 4.15 2.18
N ILE A 439 -33.09 4.06 1.74
CA ILE A 439 -32.68 3.05 0.74
C ILE A 439 -32.91 1.61 1.24
N MET A 440 -32.67 1.34 2.53
CA MET A 440 -32.88 0.01 3.10
C MET A 440 -34.36 -0.35 3.24
N GLU A 441 -35.23 0.65 3.38
CA GLU A 441 -36.68 0.48 3.46
C GLU A 441 -37.34 0.32 2.08
N GLU A 442 -36.85 1.03 1.06
CA GLU A 442 -37.31 0.91 -0.34
C GLU A 442 -36.80 -0.36 -1.05
N GLY A 443 -35.76 -1.01 -0.51
CA GLY A 443 -35.17 -2.24 -1.04
C GLY A 443 -35.70 -3.54 -0.43
N LYS A 444 -36.74 -3.47 0.41
CA LYS A 444 -37.51 -4.63 0.91
C LYS A 444 -38.82 -4.72 0.16
#